data_AF-A0A2W4S3D5-F1
#
_entry.id   AF-A0A2W4S3D5-F1
#
_cell.length_a   1.000
_cell.length_b   1.000
_cell.length_c   1.000
_cell.angle_alpha   90.00
_cell.angle_beta   90.00
_cell.angle_gamma   90.00
#
_symmetry.space_group_name_H-M   'P 1'
#
loop_
_entity.id
_entity.type
_entity.pdbx_description
1 polymer ?
#
loop_
_entity_poly.entity_id
_entity_poly.type
_entity_poly.pdbx_seq_one_letter_code
_entity_poly.pdbx_strand_id
1 'polypeptide(L)'
;MRGRAFAWLNLAYRFALHVLALPVRALRGGRDAERFLGAVLPEGHVPLEPAEREAYPAFMVCIGCGLCSLACPALREAPASAWAEAWTFVVGPSRSIDRAALANASAGACTRCGECAAVCPTGVPIPTLAAMVHRLAAERA
;
A
#
# COMPACT_ATOMS: atom_id res chain seq x y z
N MET A 1 37.62 4.18 -25.12
CA MET A 1 36.16 4.36 -25.25
C MET A 1 35.58 3.13 -25.96
N ARG A 2 34.66 2.38 -25.34
CA ARG A 2 34.05 1.23 -26.02
C ARG A 2 33.00 1.76 -27.02
N GLY A 3 33.22 1.52 -28.31
CA GLY A 3 32.39 2.07 -29.39
C GLY A 3 31.03 1.40 -29.53
N ARG A 4 30.16 1.95 -30.40
CA ARG A 4 28.79 1.46 -30.64
C ARG A 4 28.72 -0.02 -31.03
N ALA A 5 29.70 -0.50 -31.80
CA ALA A 5 29.79 -1.91 -32.17
C ALA A 5 29.94 -2.83 -30.95
N PHE A 6 30.76 -2.44 -29.96
CA PHE A 6 30.91 -3.18 -28.72
C PHE A 6 29.60 -3.20 -27.93
N ALA A 7 28.88 -2.08 -27.86
CA ALA A 7 27.59 -2.01 -27.15
C ALA A 7 26.55 -2.95 -27.78
N TRP A 8 26.43 -2.96 -29.11
CA TRP A 8 25.53 -3.85 -29.83
C TRP A 8 25.88 -5.33 -29.65
N LEU A 9 27.17 -5.68 -29.75
CA LEU A 9 27.62 -7.06 -29.50
C LEU A 9 27.34 -7.50 -28.06
N ASN A 10 27.56 -6.61 -27.08
CA ASN A 10 27.26 -6.89 -25.69
C ASN A 10 25.76 -7.11 -25.46
N LEU A 11 24.91 -6.26 -26.03
CA LEU A 11 23.46 -6.39 -25.95
C LEU A 11 22.99 -7.70 -26.58
N ALA A 12 23.43 -7.99 -27.81
CA ALA A 12 23.07 -9.23 -28.52
C ALA A 12 23.49 -10.47 -27.73
N TYR A 13 24.71 -10.48 -27.18
CA TYR A 13 25.20 -11.58 -26.35
C TYR A 13 24.36 -11.77 -25.08
N ARG A 14 24.08 -10.70 -24.33
CA ARG A 14 23.26 -10.76 -23.11
C ARG A 14 21.82 -11.18 -23.41
N PHE A 15 21.24 -10.70 -24.51
CA PHE A 15 19.91 -11.09 -24.95
C PHE A 15 19.86 -12.56 -25.36
N ALA A 16 20.83 -13.05 -26.12
CA ALA A 16 20.94 -14.46 -26.48
C ALA A 16 21.01 -15.36 -25.23
N LEU A 17 21.88 -15.02 -24.27
CA LEU A 17 21.95 -15.72 -22.99
C LEU A 17 20.62 -15.69 -22.22
N HIS A 18 19.91 -14.55 -22.22
CA HIS A 18 18.60 -14.43 -21.58
C HIS A 18 17.57 -15.38 -22.21
N VAL A 19 17.44 -15.35 -23.54
CA VAL A 19 16.49 -16.19 -24.28
C VAL A 19 16.80 -17.67 -24.07
N LEU A 20 18.08 -18.06 -24.13
CA LEU A 20 18.52 -19.43 -23.86
C LEU A 20 18.25 -19.88 -22.42
N ALA A 21 18.22 -18.95 -21.45
CA ALA A 21 17.93 -19.24 -20.05
C ALA A 21 16.42 -19.23 -19.71
N LEU A 22 15.53 -18.76 -20.59
CA LEU A 22 14.09 -18.70 -20.32
C LEU A 22 13.46 -20.06 -19.94
N PRO A 23 13.77 -21.20 -20.61
CA PRO A 23 13.16 -22.49 -20.28
C PRO A 23 13.48 -22.97 -18.85
N VAL A 24 14.69 -22.70 -18.37
CA VAL A 24 15.13 -23.05 -17.01
C VAL A 24 14.69 -22.03 -15.96
N ARG A 25 14.11 -20.89 -16.37
CA ARG A 25 13.66 -19.84 -15.44
C ARG A 25 12.45 -20.27 -14.62
N ALA A 26 11.58 -21.11 -15.18
CA ALA A 26 10.48 -21.75 -14.43
C ALA A 26 11.01 -22.54 -13.21
N LEU A 27 12.18 -23.19 -13.34
CA LEU A 27 12.84 -23.91 -12.25
C LEU A 27 13.46 -22.97 -11.19
N ARG A 28 13.65 -21.70 -11.53
CA ARG A 28 14.17 -20.66 -10.61
C ARG A 28 13.08 -19.79 -10.01
N GLY A 29 11.81 -19.99 -10.39
CA GLY A 29 10.68 -19.16 -9.97
C GLY A 29 10.57 -19.02 -8.46
N GLY A 30 10.77 -20.11 -7.70
CA GLY A 30 10.76 -20.07 -6.23
C GLY A 30 11.85 -19.18 -5.64
N ARG A 31 13.10 -19.31 -6.09
CA ARG A 31 14.22 -18.48 -5.60
C ARG A 31 14.07 -17.01 -5.98
N ASP A 32 13.62 -16.73 -7.19
CA ASP A 32 13.38 -15.35 -7.64
C ASP A 32 12.24 -14.71 -6.85
N ALA A 33 11.17 -15.48 -6.57
CA ALA A 33 10.06 -15.04 -5.73
C ALA A 33 10.48 -14.80 -4.26
N GLU A 34 11.22 -15.72 -3.64
CA GLU A 34 11.77 -15.54 -2.29
C GLU A 34 12.66 -14.30 -2.21
N ARG A 35 13.55 -14.12 -3.19
CA ARG A 35 14.42 -12.94 -3.23
C ARG A 35 13.61 -11.64 -3.35
N PHE A 36 12.57 -11.64 -4.18
CA PHE A 36 11.69 -10.48 -4.33
C PHE A 36 10.93 -10.20 -3.04
N LEU A 37 10.25 -11.20 -2.47
CA LEU A 37 9.49 -11.08 -1.23
C LEU A 37 10.38 -10.65 -0.06
N GLY A 38 11.58 -11.21 0.07
CA GLY A 38 12.56 -10.82 1.08
C GLY A 38 13.04 -9.37 0.94
N ALA A 39 12.95 -8.76 -0.24
CA ALA A 39 13.26 -7.36 -0.45
C ALA A 39 12.06 -6.43 -0.15
N VAL A 40 10.84 -6.82 -0.56
CA VAL A 40 9.68 -5.91 -0.51
C VAL A 40 8.84 -6.02 0.77
N LEU A 41 8.80 -7.18 1.43
CA LEU A 41 8.03 -7.36 2.67
C LEU A 41 8.55 -6.47 3.81
N PRO A 42 9.87 -6.37 4.07
CA PRO A 42 10.40 -5.47 5.10
C PRO A 42 10.10 -3.98 4.82
N GLU A 43 10.05 -3.61 3.54
CA GLU A 43 9.66 -2.27 3.06
C GLU A 43 8.16 -1.97 3.28
N GLY A 44 7.36 -2.97 3.65
CA GLY A 44 5.95 -2.81 3.99
C GLY A 44 4.97 -3.21 2.89
N HIS A 45 5.45 -3.83 1.81
CA HIS A 45 4.60 -4.33 0.74
C HIS A 45 3.92 -5.64 1.13
N VAL A 46 3.08 -5.56 2.15
CA VAL A 46 2.27 -6.67 2.64
C VAL A 46 1.19 -6.99 1.59
N PRO A 47 1.00 -8.27 1.22
CA PRO A 47 -0.06 -8.65 0.30
C PRO A 47 -1.44 -8.28 0.81
N LEU A 48 -2.26 -7.68 -0.05
CA LEU A 48 -3.69 -7.51 0.21
C LEU A 48 -4.42 -8.85 0.11
N GLU A 49 -5.50 -9.01 0.85
CA GLU A 49 -6.46 -10.09 0.64
C GLU A 49 -7.28 -9.84 -0.66
N PRO A 50 -7.93 -10.87 -1.24
CA PRO A 50 -8.75 -10.69 -2.44
C PRO A 50 -9.81 -9.60 -2.29
N ALA A 51 -10.54 -9.57 -1.18
CA ALA A 51 -11.58 -8.57 -0.92
C ALA A 51 -11.00 -7.15 -0.78
N GLU A 52 -9.82 -7.03 -0.16
CA GLU A 52 -9.16 -5.73 -0.01
C GLU A 52 -8.62 -5.20 -1.33
N ARG A 53 -8.11 -6.08 -2.20
CA ARG A 53 -7.71 -5.69 -3.57
C ARG A 53 -8.88 -5.11 -4.36
N GLU A 54 -10.07 -5.70 -4.20
CA GLU A 54 -11.28 -5.22 -4.84
C GLU A 54 -11.72 -3.87 -4.26
N ALA A 55 -11.59 -3.67 -2.95
CA ALA A 55 -11.94 -2.42 -2.29
C ALA A 55 -10.91 -1.29 -2.49
N TYR A 56 -9.65 -1.63 -2.76
CA TYR A 56 -8.53 -0.69 -2.77
C TYR A 56 -8.72 0.53 -3.71
N PRO A 57 -9.26 0.39 -4.93
CA PRO A 57 -9.58 1.54 -5.79
C PRO A 57 -10.48 2.58 -5.11
N ALA A 58 -11.44 2.15 -4.28
CA ALA A 58 -12.33 3.05 -3.56
C ALA A 58 -11.61 3.81 -2.42
N PHE A 59 -10.44 3.35 -1.97
CA PHE A 59 -9.62 4.10 -1.01
C PHE A 59 -8.79 5.20 -1.70
N MET A 60 -8.38 4.99 -2.96
CA MET A 60 -7.51 5.90 -3.71
C MET A 60 -8.18 7.22 -4.16
N VAL A 61 -9.50 7.34 -4.05
CA VAL A 61 -10.26 8.54 -4.45
C VAL A 61 -10.26 9.65 -3.39
N CYS A 62 -9.46 9.51 -2.32
CA CYS A 62 -9.36 10.53 -1.29
C CYS A 62 -8.66 11.80 -1.80
N ILE A 63 -9.39 12.92 -1.80
CA ILE A 63 -8.87 14.25 -2.17
C ILE A 63 -8.23 15.02 -1.01
N GLY A 64 -8.13 14.43 0.18
CA GLY A 64 -7.47 15.04 1.33
C GLY A 64 -8.21 16.20 1.99
N CYS A 65 -9.53 16.33 1.80
CA CYS A 65 -10.31 17.49 2.27
C CYS A 65 -10.48 17.63 3.80
N GLY A 66 -10.27 16.59 4.60
CA GLY A 66 -10.36 16.68 6.08
C GLY A 66 -11.77 16.59 6.69
N LEU A 67 -12.84 16.50 5.89
CA LEU A 67 -14.21 16.41 6.41
C LEU A 67 -14.44 15.22 7.36
N CYS A 68 -13.74 14.11 7.11
CA CYS A 68 -13.79 12.93 7.97
C CYS A 68 -13.32 13.21 9.41
N SER A 69 -12.31 14.06 9.61
CA SER A 69 -11.83 14.42 10.95
C SER A 69 -12.85 15.28 11.68
N LEU A 70 -13.49 16.23 10.98
CA LEU A 70 -14.52 17.11 11.55
C LEU A 70 -15.79 16.35 11.96
N ALA A 71 -16.16 15.34 11.16
CA ALA A 71 -17.35 14.54 11.42
C ALA A 71 -17.13 13.47 12.51
N CYS A 72 -15.88 13.06 12.75
CA CYS A 72 -15.56 11.95 13.66
C CYS A 72 -15.99 12.23 15.13
N PRO A 73 -16.90 11.43 15.70
CA PRO A 73 -17.31 11.58 17.10
C PRO A 73 -16.17 11.34 18.08
N ALA A 74 -15.30 10.34 17.81
CA ALA A 74 -14.18 10.02 18.68
C ALA A 74 -13.18 11.17 18.83
N LEU A 75 -12.95 11.95 17.75
CA LEU A 75 -12.10 13.14 17.80
C LEU A 75 -12.77 14.33 18.50
N ARG A 76 -14.11 14.41 18.44
CA ARG A 76 -14.86 15.42 19.20
C ARG A 76 -14.79 15.19 20.70
N GLU A 77 -14.87 13.92 21.12
CA GLU A 77 -14.77 13.52 22.52
C GLU A 77 -13.34 13.57 23.04
N ALA A 78 -12.37 13.13 22.22
CA ALA A 78 -10.95 13.10 22.55
C ALA A 78 -10.12 13.69 21.39
N PRO A 79 -9.91 15.01 21.36
CA PRO A 79 -9.09 15.65 20.33
C PRO A 79 -7.67 15.06 20.29
N ALA A 80 -7.18 14.83 19.07
CA ALA A 80 -5.86 14.30 18.81
C ALA A 80 -5.06 15.27 17.93
N SER A 81 -3.76 15.02 17.77
CA SER A 81 -2.96 15.76 16.81
C SER A 81 -3.37 15.40 15.38
N ALA A 82 -3.02 16.26 14.42
CA ALA A 82 -3.25 16.01 12.99
C ALA A 82 -2.58 14.72 12.45
N TRP A 83 -1.69 14.10 13.24
CA TRP A 83 -1.02 12.83 12.92
C TRP A 83 -1.66 11.61 13.61
N ALA A 84 -2.58 11.83 14.54
CA ALA A 84 -3.25 10.81 15.33
C ALA A 84 -4.77 10.84 15.13
N GLU A 85 -5.22 11.32 13.96
CA GLU A 85 -6.63 11.47 13.63
C GLU A 85 -7.05 10.71 12.36
N ALA A 86 -8.35 10.73 12.06
CA ALA A 86 -8.93 9.96 10.96
C ALA A 86 -8.29 10.31 9.61
N TRP A 87 -8.05 11.59 9.33
CA TRP A 87 -7.44 12.03 8.09
C TRP A 87 -6.11 11.33 7.80
N THR A 88 -5.26 11.10 8.81
CA THR A 88 -3.93 10.48 8.62
C THR A 88 -4.03 9.08 8.01
N PHE A 89 -4.90 8.22 8.56
CA PHE A 89 -5.07 6.85 8.04
C PHE A 89 -5.96 6.78 6.80
N VAL A 90 -6.72 7.84 6.47
CA VAL A 90 -7.47 7.90 5.23
C VAL A 90 -6.59 8.34 4.05
N VAL A 91 -5.80 9.40 4.22
CA VAL A 91 -4.96 9.98 3.17
C VAL A 91 -3.67 9.21 2.92
N GLY A 92 -3.03 8.68 3.97
CA GLY A 92 -1.74 8.00 3.86
C GLY A 92 -1.84 6.73 3.02
N PRO A 93 -2.56 5.69 3.49
CA PRO A 93 -2.74 4.43 2.76
C PRO A 93 -3.34 4.57 1.37
N SER A 94 -4.09 5.64 1.08
CA SER A 94 -4.61 5.92 -0.27
C SER A 94 -3.51 6.29 -1.28
N ARG A 95 -2.32 6.65 -0.81
CA ARG A 95 -1.17 7.11 -1.61
C ARG A 95 0.08 6.24 -1.40
N SER A 96 0.21 5.67 -0.21
CA SER A 96 1.35 4.84 0.21
C SER A 96 0.88 3.72 1.14
N ILE A 97 0.23 2.71 0.56
CA ILE A 97 -0.21 1.52 1.32
C ILE A 97 0.95 0.79 2.00
N ASP A 98 2.15 0.86 1.42
CA ASP A 98 3.40 0.37 2.03
C ASP A 98 3.75 1.09 3.34
N ARG A 99 3.06 2.17 3.70
CA ARG A 99 3.21 2.92 4.95
C ARG A 99 2.00 2.81 5.86
N ALA A 100 1.03 1.96 5.55
CA ALA A 100 -0.21 1.81 6.33
C ALA A 100 0.05 1.56 7.84
N ALA A 101 1.07 0.75 8.17
CA ALA A 101 1.45 0.49 9.56
C ALA A 101 1.81 1.75 10.37
N LEU A 102 2.34 2.80 9.72
CA LEU A 102 2.66 4.07 10.40
C LEU A 102 1.40 4.83 10.80
N ALA A 103 0.28 4.63 10.08
CA ALA A 103 -1.01 5.25 10.38
C ALA A 103 -1.89 4.40 11.32
N ASN A 104 -1.37 3.27 11.80
CA ASN A 104 -2.13 2.34 12.64
C ASN A 104 -2.60 2.97 13.96
N ALA A 105 -1.75 3.80 14.57
CA ALA A 105 -2.10 4.51 15.80
C ALA A 105 -3.36 5.38 15.60
N SER A 106 -3.44 6.08 14.47
CA SER A 106 -4.57 6.93 14.10
C SER A 106 -5.82 6.10 13.75
N ALA A 107 -5.64 4.91 13.17
CA ALA A 107 -6.73 3.97 12.93
C ALA A 107 -7.23 3.30 14.23
N GLY A 108 -6.39 3.16 15.26
CA GLY A 108 -6.68 2.48 16.53
C GLY A 108 -7.86 3.04 17.30
N ALA A 109 -8.06 4.36 17.23
CA ALA A 109 -9.20 5.02 17.85
C ALA A 109 -10.51 4.88 17.04
N CYS A 110 -10.47 4.30 15.84
CA CYS A 110 -11.64 4.19 14.99
C CYS A 110 -12.64 3.15 15.53
N THR A 111 -13.82 3.63 15.94
CA THR A 111 -14.95 2.77 16.37
C THR A 111 -15.75 2.20 15.19
N ARG A 112 -15.39 2.56 13.95
CA ARG A 112 -16.11 2.18 12.71
C ARG A 112 -17.58 2.63 12.69
N CYS A 113 -17.92 3.74 13.35
CA CYS A 113 -19.28 4.28 13.42
C CYS A 113 -19.85 4.78 12.08
N GLY A 114 -19.01 5.11 11.10
CA GLY A 114 -19.45 5.46 9.73
C GLY A 114 -19.76 6.94 9.47
N GLU A 115 -19.76 7.80 10.49
CA GLU A 115 -20.06 9.24 10.33
C GLU A 115 -19.13 9.94 9.32
N CYS A 116 -17.85 9.57 9.32
CA CYS A 116 -16.87 10.07 8.36
C CYS A 116 -17.14 9.64 6.92
N ALA A 117 -17.72 8.45 6.70
CA ALA A 117 -18.08 7.97 5.37
C ALA A 117 -19.32 8.70 4.82
N ALA A 118 -20.29 9.03 5.70
CA ALA A 118 -21.50 9.76 5.33
C ALA A 118 -21.21 11.16 4.78
N VAL A 119 -20.16 11.83 5.27
CA VAL A 119 -19.74 13.17 4.81
C VAL A 119 -18.70 13.15 3.70
N CYS A 120 -18.23 11.97 3.27
CA CYS A 120 -17.13 11.89 2.31
C CYS A 120 -17.62 12.24 0.89
N PRO A 121 -17.11 13.34 0.27
CA PRO A 121 -17.60 13.78 -1.04
C PRO A 121 -17.21 12.84 -2.19
N THR A 122 -16.21 11.99 -1.98
CA THR A 122 -15.74 11.01 -2.97
C THR A 122 -16.11 9.57 -2.63
N GLY A 123 -16.88 9.34 -1.55
CA GLY A 123 -17.41 8.03 -1.20
C GLY A 123 -16.37 7.02 -0.69
N VAL A 124 -15.29 7.48 -0.03
CA VAL A 124 -14.28 6.58 0.55
C VAL A 124 -14.91 5.72 1.66
N PRO A 125 -14.80 4.38 1.62
CA PRO A 125 -15.31 3.50 2.67
C PRO A 125 -14.37 3.48 3.89
N ILE A 126 -14.35 4.57 4.65
CA ILE A 126 -13.39 4.83 5.74
C ILE A 126 -13.39 3.74 6.84
N PRO A 127 -14.54 3.20 7.30
CA PRO A 127 -14.53 2.11 8.28
C PRO A 127 -13.82 0.84 7.79
N THR A 128 -13.98 0.50 6.50
CA THR A 128 -13.31 -0.63 5.86
C THR A 128 -11.81 -0.36 5.73
N LEU A 129 -11.44 0.87 5.35
CA LEU A 129 -10.04 1.30 5.29
C LEU A 129 -9.35 1.20 6.66
N ALA A 130 -10.03 1.60 7.74
CA ALA A 130 -9.49 1.48 9.09
C ALA A 130 -9.18 0.02 9.45
N ALA A 131 -10.10 -0.91 9.12
CA ALA A 131 -9.90 -2.34 9.36
C ALA A 131 -8.71 -2.91 8.56
N MET A 132 -8.57 -2.52 7.28
CA MET A 132 -7.44 -2.92 6.44
C MET A 132 -6.11 -2.40 7.01
N VAL A 133 -6.06 -1.14 7.45
CA VAL A 133 -4.86 -0.55 8.07
C VAL A 133 -4.44 -1.32 9.33
N HIS A 134 -5.40 -1.70 10.18
CA HIS A 134 -5.14 -2.53 11.37
C HIS A 134 -4.50 -3.87 11.02
N ARG A 135 -5.04 -4.57 10.03
CA ARG A 135 -4.52 -5.86 9.58
C ARG A 135 -3.11 -5.72 9.00
N LEU A 136 -2.91 -4.76 8.10
CA LEU A 136 -1.61 -4.48 7.49
C LEU A 136 -0.53 -4.12 8.52
N ALA A 137 -0.92 -3.44 9.59
CA ALA A 137 -0.02 -3.12 10.69
C ALA A 137 0.37 -4.36 11.51
N ALA A 138 -0.58 -5.27 11.75
CA ALA A 138 -0.34 -6.51 12.48
C ALA A 138 0.61 -7.47 11.73
N GLU A 139 0.57 -7.49 10.40
CA GLU A 139 1.45 -8.34 9.57
C GLU A 139 2.86 -7.77 9.38
N ARG A 140 3.10 -6.53 9.83
CA ARG A 140 4.40 -5.87 9.75
C ARG A 140 5.20 -5.92 11.07
N ALA A 141 4.58 -6.39 12.16
CA ALA A 141 5.20 -6.58 13.46
C ALA A 141 5.97 -7.91 13.51
#